data_AF-A0AAJ1L270-F1
#
_entry.id   AF-A0AAJ1L270-F1
#
_cell.length_a   1.000
_cell.length_b   1.000
_cell.length_c   1.000
_cell.angle_alpha   90.00
_cell.angle_beta   90.00
_cell.angle_gamma   90.00
#
_symmetry.space_group_name_H-M   'P 1'
#
loop_
_entity.id
_entity.type
_entity.pdbx_description
1 polymer ?
#
loop_
_entity_poly.entity_id
_entity_poly.type
_entity_poly.pdbx_seq_one_letter_code
_entity_poly.pdbx_strand_id
1 'polypeptide(L)'
;WGLIIVRFNPVRTFRLPRAIRASIGPAPRVVADDIWSKLVWAGLNLQEQDLHYGEQLYYRYPFSMVRALCVLWLFGGLRRDEILRMRTGCIRWQNDEHQGGSRICLLDVPVNKTSTAFTKPVDPIVGEYIDCWEKERNIGNDSNLLIVFYVQIMPDDFVMQLHRF
;
A
#
# COMPACT_ATOMS: atom_id res chain seq x y z
N TRP A 1 -20.34 26.69 34.23
CA TRP A 1 -20.25 27.10 32.81
C TRP A 1 -18.86 27.65 32.55
N GLY A 2 -17.87 26.77 32.37
CA GLY A 2 -16.52 27.17 31.99
C GLY A 2 -16.44 27.24 30.47
N LEU A 3 -16.15 28.42 29.93
CA LEU A 3 -15.93 28.59 28.50
C LEU A 3 -14.73 27.75 28.06
N ILE A 4 -14.95 26.84 27.12
CA ILE A 4 -13.88 26.15 26.40
C ILE A 4 -13.03 27.23 25.72
N ILE A 5 -11.73 27.27 26.02
CA ILE A 5 -10.80 28.20 25.40
C ILE A 5 -10.75 27.89 23.90
N VAL A 6 -11.32 28.78 23.08
CA VAL A 6 -11.31 28.65 21.62
C VAL A 6 -9.90 28.95 21.13
N ARG A 7 -9.11 27.90 20.86
CA ARG A 7 -7.85 28.04 20.14
C ARG A 7 -8.16 28.27 18.66
N PHE A 8 -8.14 29.54 18.23
CA PHE A 8 -8.25 29.89 16.82
C PHE A 8 -7.05 29.34 16.05
N ASN A 9 -7.27 28.27 15.27
CA ASN A 9 -6.27 27.73 14.36
C ASN A 9 -6.65 28.13 12.94
N PRO A 10 -5.97 29.09 12.30
CA PRO A 10 -6.36 29.62 11.00
C PRO A 10 -6.39 28.52 9.92
N VAL A 11 -5.51 27.51 10.00
CA VAL A 11 -5.47 26.38 9.06
C VAL A 11 -6.73 25.52 9.14
N ARG A 12 -7.32 25.39 10.33
CA ARG A 12 -8.55 24.62 10.54
C ARG A 12 -9.80 25.46 10.24
N THR A 13 -9.80 26.73 10.67
CA THR A 13 -10.96 27.63 10.55
C THR A 13 -11.20 28.06 9.10
N PHE A 14 -10.15 28.33 8.33
CA PHE A 14 -10.25 28.72 6.92
C PHE A 14 -10.12 27.53 5.96
N ARG A 15 -10.21 26.29 6.46
CA ARG A 15 -10.16 25.12 5.59
C ARG A 15 -11.41 25.10 4.70
N LEU A 16 -11.20 24.96 3.39
CA LEU A 16 -12.29 24.82 2.42
C LEU A 16 -13.28 23.71 2.86
N PRO A 17 -14.60 23.99 2.84
CA PRO A 17 -15.62 22.97 3.06
C PRO A 17 -15.39 21.74 2.17
N ARG A 18 -15.63 20.54 2.70
CA ARG A 18 -15.34 19.28 1.98
C ARG A 18 -16.04 19.19 0.62
N ALA A 19 -17.25 19.75 0.51
CA ALA A 19 -18.00 19.80 -0.75
C ALA A 19 -17.28 20.63 -1.81
N ILE A 20 -16.87 21.87 -1.49
CA ILE A 20 -16.13 22.75 -2.41
C ILE A 20 -14.77 22.14 -2.77
N ARG A 21 -14.07 21.59 -1.78
CA ARG A 21 -12.79 20.91 -2.01
C ARG A 21 -12.93 19.67 -2.91
N ALA A 22 -14.04 18.95 -2.83
CA ALA A 22 -14.32 17.83 -3.73
C ALA A 22 -14.62 18.30 -5.15
N SER A 23 -15.26 19.46 -5.33
CA SER A 23 -15.55 20.06 -6.64
C SER A 23 -14.32 20.57 -7.38
N ILE A 24 -13.25 20.95 -6.67
CA ILE A 24 -11.96 21.33 -7.29
C ILE A 24 -11.29 20.12 -7.97
N GLY A 25 -11.62 18.90 -7.53
CA GLY A 25 -10.95 17.67 -7.98
C GLY A 25 -9.51 17.56 -7.47
N PRO A 26 -8.89 16.38 -7.56
CA PRO A 26 -7.45 16.27 -7.34
C PRO A 26 -6.70 16.99 -8.48
N ALA A 27 -5.59 17.65 -8.16
CA ALA A 27 -4.62 18.09 -9.16
C ALA A 27 -3.49 17.04 -9.21
N PRO A 28 -3.66 15.95 -9.99
CA PRO A 28 -2.67 14.88 -10.01
C PRO A 28 -1.35 15.41 -10.55
N ARG A 29 -0.27 15.21 -9.79
CA ARG A 29 1.08 15.43 -10.30
C ARG A 29 1.51 14.17 -11.03
N VAL A 30 1.91 14.31 -12.28
CA VAL A 30 2.55 13.20 -13.02
C VAL A 30 3.88 12.90 -12.35
N VAL A 31 4.08 11.65 -11.95
CA VAL A 31 5.38 11.17 -11.47
C VAL A 31 6.27 11.04 -12.70
N ALA A 32 7.39 11.77 -12.72
CA ALA A 32 8.33 11.70 -13.83
C ALA A 32 9.02 10.32 -13.89
N ASP A 33 9.42 9.89 -15.09
CA ASP A 33 9.93 8.54 -15.34
C ASP A 33 11.21 8.24 -14.55
N ASP A 34 12.05 9.25 -14.32
CA ASP A 34 13.27 9.16 -13.51
C ASP A 34 12.93 8.89 -12.04
N ILE A 35 11.98 9.62 -11.47
CA ILE A 35 11.49 9.42 -10.10
C ILE A 35 10.83 8.04 -10.00
N TRP A 36 10.03 7.65 -10.99
CA TRP A 36 9.40 6.33 -11.02
C TRP A 36 10.44 5.20 -11.04
N SER A 37 11.49 5.32 -11.84
CA SER A 37 12.56 4.32 -11.90
C SER A 37 13.29 4.15 -10.54
N LYS A 38 13.54 5.25 -9.83
CA LYS A 38 14.11 5.23 -8.47
C LYS A 38 13.18 4.53 -7.48
N LEU A 39 11.88 4.81 -7.55
CA LEU A 39 10.87 4.16 -6.70
C LEU A 39 10.81 2.65 -6.95
N VAL A 40 10.80 2.23 -8.22
CA VAL A 40 10.81 0.82 -8.60
C VAL A 40 12.08 0.15 -8.09
N TRP A 41 13.24 0.77 -8.31
CA TRP A 41 14.52 0.23 -7.85
C TRP A 41 14.58 0.09 -6.32
N ALA A 42 14.14 1.10 -5.59
CA ALA A 42 14.12 1.07 -4.13
C ALA A 42 13.13 0.04 -3.57
N GLY A 43 11.95 -0.11 -4.17
CA GLY A 43 10.97 -1.10 -3.72
C GLY A 43 11.43 -2.54 -3.95
N LEU A 44 12.14 -2.80 -5.06
CA LEU A 44 12.72 -4.12 -5.34
C LEU A 44 13.92 -4.45 -4.46
N ASN A 45 14.72 -3.44 -4.09
CA ASN A 45 15.94 -3.59 -3.27
C ASN A 45 15.73 -3.22 -1.80
N LEU A 46 14.49 -3.14 -1.33
CA LEU A 46 14.16 -2.78 0.05
C LEU A 46 14.85 -3.75 1.02
N GLN A 47 15.52 -3.21 2.04
CA GLN A 47 16.17 -3.98 3.11
C GLN A 47 15.57 -3.64 4.48
N GLU A 48 15.80 -4.49 5.47
CA GLU A 48 15.30 -4.25 6.84
C GLU A 48 15.93 -3.01 7.48
N GLN A 49 17.15 -2.65 7.08
CA GLN A 49 17.89 -1.48 7.57
C GLN A 49 17.25 -0.15 7.12
N ASP A 50 16.53 -0.16 6.00
CA ASP A 50 15.82 1.01 5.47
C ASP A 50 14.58 1.35 6.31
N LEU A 51 14.10 0.40 7.12
CA LEU A 51 12.97 0.59 8.01
C LEU A 51 13.43 1.20 9.33
N HIS A 52 13.40 2.53 9.39
CA HIS A 52 13.65 3.26 10.63
C HIS A 52 12.42 3.24 11.54
N TYR A 53 12.45 2.43 12.59
CA TYR A 53 11.46 2.48 13.66
C TYR A 53 11.81 3.62 14.60
N GLY A 54 11.00 4.69 14.59
CA GLY A 54 11.14 5.76 15.58
C GLY A 54 10.81 5.25 16.99
N GLU A 55 11.42 5.84 18.02
CA GLU A 55 11.22 5.48 19.44
C GLU A 55 9.73 5.49 19.89
N GLN A 56 8.85 6.16 19.14
CA GLN A 56 7.42 6.28 19.45
C GLN A 56 6.52 5.25 18.75
N LEU A 57 7.02 4.43 17.81
CA LEU A 57 6.21 3.45 17.09
C LEU A 57 6.32 2.08 17.76
N TYR A 58 5.34 1.77 18.61
CA TYR A 58 5.25 0.51 19.36
C TYR A 58 4.95 -0.74 18.50
N TYR A 59 4.68 -0.59 17.20
CA TYR A 59 4.29 -1.69 16.31
C TYR A 59 5.32 -1.91 15.21
N ARG A 60 6.05 -3.03 15.31
CA ARG A 60 6.96 -3.52 14.27
C ARG A 60 6.20 -4.46 13.33
N TYR A 61 5.95 -4.02 12.10
CA TYR A 61 5.49 -4.94 11.06
C TYR A 61 6.65 -5.84 10.62
N PRO A 62 6.39 -7.13 10.34
CA PRO A 62 7.38 -8.01 9.73
C PRO A 62 7.91 -7.40 8.43
N PHE A 63 9.21 -7.50 8.21
CA PHE A 63 9.86 -6.96 7.01
C PHE A 63 9.28 -7.56 5.72
N SER A 64 8.98 -8.86 5.72
CA SER A 64 8.31 -9.57 4.62
C SER A 64 6.98 -8.92 4.22
N MET A 65 6.19 -8.48 5.20
CA MET A 65 4.92 -7.81 4.98
C MET A 65 5.12 -6.47 4.27
N VAL A 66 6.08 -5.66 4.76
CA VAL A 66 6.34 -4.33 4.19
C VAL A 66 6.84 -4.45 2.76
N ARG A 67 7.72 -5.42 2.49
CA ARG A 67 8.22 -5.71 1.15
C ARG A 67 7.11 -6.16 0.20
N ALA A 68 6.25 -7.09 0.64
CA ALA A 68 5.10 -7.54 -0.14
C ALA A 68 4.14 -6.40 -0.48
N LEU A 69 3.86 -5.51 0.48
CA LEU A 69 3.00 -4.33 0.24
C LEU A 69 3.63 -3.32 -0.71
N CYS A 70 4.94 -3.08 -0.61
CA CYS A 70 5.66 -2.17 -1.50
C CYS A 70 5.59 -2.66 -2.96
N VAL A 71 5.87 -3.94 -3.17
CA VAL A 71 5.84 -4.57 -4.50
C VAL A 71 4.41 -4.65 -5.04
N LEU A 72 3.42 -4.97 -4.21
CA LEU A 72 2.01 -4.91 -4.58
C LEU A 72 1.56 -3.50 -4.97
N TRP A 73 2.06 -2.46 -4.29
CA TRP A 73 1.73 -1.09 -4.64
C TRP A 73 2.36 -0.67 -5.98
N LEU A 74 3.62 -1.04 -6.22
CA LEU A 74 4.35 -0.72 -7.45
C LEU A 74 3.77 -1.43 -8.69
N PHE A 75 3.51 -2.74 -8.60
CA PHE A 75 3.14 -3.56 -9.75
C PHE A 75 1.66 -3.95 -9.77
N GLY A 76 0.97 -3.83 -8.65
CA GLY A 76 -0.45 -4.17 -8.56
C GLY A 76 -1.34 -3.11 -9.16
N GLY A 77 -0.98 -1.83 -9.19
CA GLY A 77 -1.86 -0.77 -9.72
C GLY A 77 -3.23 -0.75 -9.02
N LEU A 78 -3.24 -1.01 -7.71
CA LEU A 78 -4.43 -1.04 -6.87
C LEU A 78 -4.60 0.28 -6.14
N ARG A 79 -5.86 0.65 -5.89
CA ARG A 79 -6.15 1.77 -5.00
C ARG A 79 -5.80 1.40 -3.56
N ARG A 80 -5.49 2.41 -2.78
CA ARG A 80 -5.27 2.29 -1.34
C ARG A 80 -6.34 1.43 -0.66
N ASP A 81 -7.61 1.72 -0.90
CA ASP A 81 -8.72 1.04 -0.23
C ASP A 81 -8.99 -0.38 -0.75
N GLU A 82 -8.47 -0.72 -1.93
CA GLU A 82 -8.44 -2.09 -2.46
C GLU A 82 -7.34 -2.91 -1.75
N ILE A 83 -6.14 -2.34 -1.63
CA ILE A 83 -5.02 -2.94 -0.87
C ILE A 83 -5.42 -3.13 0.59
N LEU A 84 -6.06 -2.14 1.21
CA LEU A 84 -6.47 -2.19 2.61
C LEU A 84 -7.48 -3.30 2.93
N ARG A 85 -8.31 -3.69 1.96
CA ARG A 85 -9.37 -4.69 2.16
C ARG A 85 -8.95 -6.08 1.68
N MET A 86 -7.77 -6.21 1.09
CA MET A 86 -7.27 -7.47 0.56
C MET A 86 -7.17 -8.50 1.69
N ARG A 87 -7.62 -9.71 1.38
CA ARG A 87 -7.57 -10.85 2.30
C ARG A 87 -6.30 -11.67 2.04
N THR A 88 -5.92 -12.47 3.02
CA THR A 88 -4.94 -13.54 2.80
C THR A 88 -5.49 -14.59 1.83
N GLY A 89 -4.61 -15.29 1.14
CA GLY A 89 -4.99 -16.22 0.07
C GLY A 89 -5.63 -15.51 -1.12
N CYS A 90 -5.28 -14.23 -1.35
CA CYS A 90 -5.75 -13.46 -2.50
C CYS A 90 -5.05 -13.84 -3.80
N ILE A 91 -4.07 -14.74 -3.78
CA ILE A 91 -3.31 -15.16 -4.94
C ILE A 91 -3.73 -16.55 -5.41
N ARG A 92 -3.78 -16.72 -6.73
CA ARG A 92 -3.87 -18.01 -7.39
C ARG A 92 -2.79 -18.12 -8.44
N TRP A 93 -2.03 -19.20 -8.38
CA TRP A 93 -1.01 -19.51 -9.37
C TRP A 93 -1.64 -20.28 -10.54
N GLN A 94 -1.46 -19.75 -11.76
CA GLN A 94 -1.82 -20.45 -12.99
C GLN A 94 -0.54 -20.80 -13.75
N ASN A 95 -0.36 -22.08 -14.05
CA ASN A 95 0.74 -22.52 -14.91
C ASN A 95 0.31 -22.33 -16.36
N ASP A 96 1.08 -21.58 -17.14
CA ASP A 96 0.89 -21.55 -18.58
C ASP A 96 1.64 -22.74 -19.21
N GLU A 97 0.91 -23.82 -19.52
CA GLU A 97 1.48 -25.02 -20.14
C GLU A 97 2.01 -24.75 -21.56
N HIS A 98 1.60 -23.64 -22.20
CA HIS A 98 1.92 -23.35 -23.59
C HIS A 98 3.15 -22.44 -23.75
N GLN A 99 3.62 -21.78 -22.69
CA GLN A 99 4.79 -20.89 -22.72
C GLN A 99 5.81 -21.23 -21.63
N GLY A 100 6.57 -22.31 -21.84
CA GLY A 100 7.93 -22.45 -21.30
C GLY A 100 8.15 -22.18 -19.82
N GLY A 101 7.18 -22.49 -18.95
CA GLY A 101 7.36 -22.45 -17.49
C GLY A 101 7.12 -21.10 -16.80
N SER A 102 6.65 -20.07 -17.50
CA SER A 102 6.27 -18.80 -16.86
C SER A 102 4.95 -18.97 -16.10
N ARG A 103 4.98 -18.85 -14.77
CA ARG A 103 3.79 -18.92 -13.92
C ARG A 103 3.12 -17.56 -13.88
N ILE A 104 1.81 -17.48 -14.13
CA ILE A 104 1.05 -16.25 -14.00
C ILE A 104 0.48 -16.19 -12.58
N CYS A 105 0.68 -15.06 -11.90
CA CYS A 105 0.07 -14.78 -10.61
C CYS A 105 -1.27 -14.06 -10.83
N LEU A 106 -2.37 -14.72 -10.49
CA LEU A 106 -3.70 -14.12 -10.49
C LEU A 106 -4.00 -13.56 -9.10
N LEU A 107 -4.36 -12.28 -9.04
CA LEU A 107 -4.71 -11.57 -7.81
C LEU A 107 -6.23 -11.31 -7.74
N ASP A 108 -6.86 -11.83 -6.67
CA ASP A 108 -8.26 -11.65 -6.34
C ASP A 108 -8.46 -10.34 -5.55
N VAL A 109 -9.06 -9.35 -6.20
CA VAL A 109 -9.34 -8.03 -5.63
C VAL A 109 -10.76 -8.01 -5.05
N PRO A 110 -10.93 -7.65 -3.76
CA PRO A 110 -12.23 -7.66 -3.11
C PRO A 110 -13.15 -6.52 -3.60
N VAL A 111 -14.44 -6.65 -3.29
CA VAL A 111 -15.45 -5.61 -3.60
C VAL A 111 -15.06 -4.25 -3.01
N ASN A 112 -15.28 -3.20 -3.81
CA ASN A 112 -15.16 -1.81 -3.38
C ASN A 112 -16.51 -1.09 -3.57
N LYS A 113 -16.62 0.16 -3.09
CA LYS A 113 -17.80 1.02 -3.24
C LYS A 113 -18.27 1.15 -4.70
N THR A 114 -17.35 1.04 -5.65
CA THR A 114 -17.59 1.28 -7.08
C THR A 114 -17.45 0.04 -7.96
N SER A 115 -16.87 -1.06 -7.47
CA SER A 115 -16.56 -2.24 -8.30
C SER A 115 -16.85 -3.54 -7.56
N THR A 116 -17.36 -4.53 -8.30
CA THR A 116 -17.48 -5.91 -7.83
C THR A 116 -16.10 -6.55 -7.65
N ALA A 117 -16.02 -7.68 -6.94
CA ALA A 117 -14.79 -8.44 -6.84
C ALA A 117 -14.36 -8.90 -8.24
N PHE A 118 -13.06 -8.84 -8.52
CA PHE A 118 -12.49 -9.25 -9.80
C PHE A 118 -11.10 -9.85 -9.62
N THR A 119 -10.71 -10.70 -10.56
CA THR A 119 -9.37 -11.29 -10.60
C THR A 119 -8.59 -10.63 -11.72
N LYS A 120 -7.31 -10.29 -11.48
CA LYS A 120 -6.43 -9.78 -12.52
C LYS A 120 -5.08 -10.50 -12.53
N PRO A 121 -4.44 -10.63 -13.70
CA PRO A 121 -3.06 -11.08 -13.75
C PRO A 121 -2.14 -9.97 -13.23
N VAL A 122 -1.16 -10.38 -12.44
CA VAL A 122 -0.11 -9.53 -11.88
C VAL A 122 1.24 -10.20 -12.14
N ASP A 123 2.30 -9.42 -12.08
CA ASP A 123 3.66 -9.94 -12.19
C ASP A 123 3.92 -11.04 -11.13
N PRO A 124 4.58 -12.16 -11.51
CA PRO A 124 4.85 -13.27 -10.59
C PRO A 124 5.61 -12.85 -9.33
N ILE A 125 6.45 -11.80 -9.43
CA ILE A 125 7.21 -11.30 -8.29
C ILE A 125 6.29 -10.87 -7.14
N VAL A 126 5.11 -10.32 -7.45
CA VAL A 126 4.13 -9.91 -6.43
C VAL A 126 3.60 -11.13 -5.69
N GLY A 127 3.33 -12.21 -6.42
CA GLY A 127 2.88 -13.47 -5.86
C GLY A 127 3.91 -14.07 -4.91
N GLU A 128 5.18 -14.08 -5.30
CA GLU A 128 6.28 -14.64 -4.51
C GLU A 128 6.46 -13.91 -3.17
N TYR A 129 6.38 -12.58 -3.15
CA TYR A 129 6.54 -11.83 -1.90
C TYR A 129 5.34 -11.98 -0.96
N ILE A 130 4.12 -12.01 -1.50
CA ILE A 130 2.94 -12.23 -0.68
C ILE A 130 2.96 -13.67 -0.12
N ASP A 131 3.34 -14.67 -0.91
CA ASP A 131 3.52 -16.05 -0.43
C ASP A 131 4.59 -16.14 0.67
N CYS A 132 5.72 -15.42 0.52
CA CYS A 132 6.76 -15.35 1.56
C CYS A 132 6.21 -14.77 2.87
N TRP A 133 5.46 -13.65 2.78
CA TRP A 133 4.84 -13.03 3.94
C TRP A 133 3.77 -13.93 4.59
N GLU A 134 2.91 -14.59 3.79
CA GLU A 134 1.86 -15.48 4.29
C GLU A 134 2.45 -16.69 5.02
N LYS A 135 3.59 -17.23 4.57
CA LYS A 135 4.31 -18.30 5.25
C LYS A 135 4.83 -17.88 6.62
N GLU A 136 5.40 -16.69 6.74
CA GLU A 136 5.86 -16.15 8.04
C GLU A 136 4.71 -15.89 9.00
N ARG A 137 3.55 -15.49 8.48
CA ARG A 137 2.35 -15.23 9.29
C ARG A 137 1.80 -16.47 9.97
N ASN A 138 1.85 -17.65 9.34
CA ASN A 138 1.30 -18.89 9.91
C ASN A 138 1.95 -19.31 11.24
N ILE A 139 2.95 -18.59 11.72
CA ILE A 139 3.61 -18.77 13.01
C ILE A 139 2.91 -17.97 14.14
N GLY A 140 1.95 -17.07 13.84
CA GLY A 140 1.19 -16.29 14.84
C GLY A 140 -0.25 -15.99 14.43
N ASN A 141 -1.23 -16.40 15.25
CA ASN A 141 -2.64 -16.47 14.86
C ASN A 141 -3.34 -15.11 14.59
N ASP A 142 -4.31 -15.21 13.67
CA ASP A 142 -5.54 -14.41 13.45
C ASP A 142 -5.56 -13.08 12.65
N SER A 143 -6.16 -13.20 11.46
CA SER A 143 -7.29 -12.40 10.92
C SER A 143 -7.14 -10.88 10.67
N ASN A 144 -7.02 -10.53 9.39
CA ASN A 144 -7.64 -9.35 8.73
C ASN A 144 -7.27 -7.91 9.15
N LEU A 145 -6.47 -7.66 10.20
CA LEU A 145 -6.32 -6.31 10.77
C LEU A 145 -5.04 -5.54 10.40
N LEU A 146 -4.02 -6.17 9.80
CA LEU A 146 -2.69 -5.54 9.71
C LEU A 146 -2.44 -4.68 8.47
N ILE A 147 -3.13 -4.90 7.33
CA ILE A 147 -2.95 -4.02 6.16
C ILE A 147 -3.64 -2.65 6.40
N VAL A 148 -4.72 -2.63 7.21
CA VAL A 148 -5.58 -1.45 7.49
C VAL A 148 -4.80 -0.23 8.02
N PHE A 149 -3.75 -0.45 8.81
CA PHE A 149 -3.07 0.63 9.54
C PHE A 149 -1.97 1.35 8.73
N TYR A 150 -1.36 0.71 7.71
CA TYR A 150 -0.19 1.30 7.04
C TYR A 150 -0.53 2.21 5.85
N VAL A 151 -1.58 1.91 5.09
CA VAL A 151 -1.85 2.70 3.87
C VAL A 151 -2.40 4.10 4.20
N GLN A 152 -2.75 4.39 5.46
CA GLN A 152 -3.05 5.77 5.88
C GLN A 152 -1.83 6.68 5.92
N ILE A 153 -0.62 6.09 5.89
CA ILE A 153 0.68 6.76 6.03
C ILE A 153 1.48 6.71 4.71
N MET A 154 1.37 5.64 3.92
CA MET A 154 1.93 5.61 2.55
C MET A 154 0.92 6.13 1.54
N PRO A 155 0.97 7.44 1.23
CA PRO A 155 1.72 7.89 0.05
C PRO A 155 2.64 9.10 0.29
N ASP A 156 2.52 9.82 1.41
CA ASP A 156 3.29 11.06 1.62
C ASP A 156 4.68 10.76 2.23
N ASP A 157 4.80 9.84 3.19
CA ASP A 157 6.07 9.62 3.90
C ASP A 157 7.11 8.83 3.08
N PHE A 158 6.69 7.88 2.23
CA PHE A 158 7.62 7.13 1.37
C PHE A 158 8.10 7.96 0.17
N VAL A 159 7.24 8.78 -0.44
CA VAL A 159 7.65 9.74 -1.47
C VAL A 159 8.58 10.79 -0.87
N MET A 160 8.32 11.25 0.37
CA MET A 160 9.21 12.19 1.07
C MET A 160 10.55 11.57 1.49
N GLN A 161 10.60 10.28 1.84
CA GLN A 161 11.85 9.59 2.18
C GLN A 161 12.69 9.26 0.93
N LEU A 162 12.07 8.93 -0.19
CA LEU A 162 12.75 8.65 -1.46
C LEU A 162 13.25 9.89 -2.20
N HIS A 163 12.71 11.08 -1.90
CA HIS A 163 13.25 12.35 -2.38
C HIS A 163 14.64 12.70 -1.82
N ARG A 164 15.21 11.90 -0.90
CA ARG A 164 16.57 12.07 -0.39
C ARG A 164 17.65 11.32 -1.17
N PHE A 165 17.30 10.64 -2.27
CA PHE A 165 18.25 10.00 -3.22
C PHE A 165 18.09 10.51 -4.65
#